data_AF-A0AAU4YCV4-F1
#
_entry.id   AF-A0AAU4YCV4-F1
#
_cell.length_a   1.000
_cell.length_b   1.000
_cell.length_c   1.000
_cell.angle_alpha   90.00
_cell.angle_beta   90.00
_cell.angle_gamma   90.00
#
_symmetry.space_group_name_H-M   'P 1'
#
loop_
_entity.id
_entity.type
_entity.pdbx_description
1 polymer ?
#
loop_
_entity_poly.entity_id
_entity_poly.type
_entity_poly.pdbx_seq_one_letter_code
_entity_poly.pdbx_strand_id
1 'polypeptide(L)'
;MAFPDRTGPACCGSVPNQPCIPWTLCEAMEGWRHTMFGRRNLLMAGVMGSAAMLPRGVTGAQAYASPAHGTGSAHDDASVPHSPPLEKFVDPLPRPMTAVPDPSVYPGADYYEITMRQGSWRFHRDLGPATTWGCWATNPSDPHNEIGMGYLGPTLSVAPDHPTVVKWRNELPTNHLFQDVIQRIKNGDPELTPTPPPPYKPELPFPRDVNVWNVVHQHGGFTAPQSDGMPLQSFSPDGIHAEGYATLDPSRVERNEAIYGYTNHDRSCMLWYHDHGMGMTSLNVYAGLAGLYLIRDPADERLGLPRGEFEVPLILQDRTFNPDGSLAYTMTMREGEDTRSSTGRRTPSWPSSPDATGCASSTRRTSVSGG
;
A
#
# COMPACT_ATOMS: atom_id res chain seq x y z
N MET A 1 -8.63 0.39 -65.00
CA MET A 1 -7.42 1.11 -65.46
C MET A 1 -6.66 1.58 -64.23
N ALA A 2 -5.40 1.16 -64.16
CA ALA A 2 -4.23 1.59 -63.38
C ALA A 2 -4.35 2.49 -62.11
N PHE A 3 -3.66 2.05 -61.06
CA PHE A 3 -3.09 2.85 -59.96
C PHE A 3 -2.16 3.96 -60.47
N PRO A 4 -1.83 4.93 -59.60
CA PRO A 4 -0.44 5.26 -59.42
C PRO A 4 0.03 5.28 -57.96
N ASP A 5 1.29 4.85 -57.88
CA ASP A 5 2.25 4.75 -56.79
C ASP A 5 2.61 6.12 -56.16
N ARG A 6 2.91 6.15 -54.87
CA ARG A 6 3.60 7.28 -54.21
C ARG A 6 4.62 6.74 -53.21
N THR A 7 5.86 6.68 -53.67
CA THR A 7 7.06 6.50 -52.87
C THR A 7 7.77 7.85 -52.63
N GLY A 8 8.14 8.11 -51.36
CA GLY A 8 9.25 8.98 -50.93
C GLY A 8 8.88 10.29 -50.19
N PRO A 9 9.76 10.86 -49.31
CA PRO A 9 10.95 10.30 -48.64
C PRO A 9 10.87 10.34 -47.09
N ALA A 10 11.73 9.55 -46.44
CA ALA A 10 11.95 9.49 -44.98
C ALA A 10 12.77 10.68 -44.46
N CYS A 11 12.44 11.19 -43.27
CA CYS A 11 13.27 12.14 -42.52
C CYS A 11 14.08 11.40 -41.44
N CYS A 12 15.38 11.22 -41.69
CA CYS A 12 16.37 10.90 -40.66
C CYS A 12 16.81 12.19 -39.95
N GLY A 13 16.61 12.24 -38.64
CA GLY A 13 17.30 13.17 -37.72
C GLY A 13 18.53 12.49 -37.10
N SER A 14 19.58 13.26 -36.90
CA SER A 14 20.98 12.86 -36.69
C SER A 14 21.33 12.35 -35.29
N VAL A 15 21.50 11.05 -35.09
CA VAL A 15 22.33 10.43 -34.03
C VAL A 15 22.86 9.07 -34.52
N PRO A 16 24.16 8.72 -34.44
CA PRO A 16 24.64 7.38 -34.79
C PRO A 16 24.43 6.39 -33.62
N ASN A 17 23.98 5.17 -33.93
CA ASN A 17 23.84 3.97 -33.06
C ASN A 17 22.59 3.81 -32.17
N GLN A 18 21.40 3.78 -32.78
CA GLN A 18 20.21 3.09 -32.22
C GLN A 18 19.51 2.30 -33.34
N PRO A 19 19.09 1.04 -33.13
CA PRO A 19 18.33 0.27 -34.12
C PRO A 19 16.86 0.73 -34.22
N CYS A 20 16.36 0.88 -35.44
CA CYS A 20 14.97 1.26 -35.75
C CYS A 20 13.97 0.13 -35.43
N ILE A 21 12.85 0.46 -34.78
CA ILE A 21 11.70 -0.43 -34.57
C ILE A 21 10.64 -0.15 -35.67
N PRO A 22 10.06 -1.18 -36.33
CA PRO A 22 9.16 -0.97 -37.47
C PRO A 22 7.74 -0.51 -37.09
N TRP A 23 7.19 0.35 -37.95
CA TRP A 23 5.82 0.87 -37.94
C TRP A 23 4.80 -0.22 -38.26
N THR A 24 4.44 -1.02 -37.26
CA THR A 24 3.33 -1.98 -37.33
C THR A 24 2.71 -2.15 -35.94
N LEU A 25 2.00 -1.12 -35.49
CA LEU A 25 1.01 -1.20 -34.40
C LEU A 25 0.13 0.07 -34.34
N CYS A 26 -0.24 0.60 -35.51
CA CYS A 26 -1.15 1.75 -35.64
C CYS A 26 -2.44 1.42 -36.43
N GLU A 27 -2.76 0.14 -36.65
CA GLU A 27 -4.01 -0.29 -37.30
C GLU A 27 -4.59 -1.54 -36.61
N ALA A 28 -5.16 -1.34 -35.42
CA ALA A 28 -6.09 -2.30 -34.81
C ALA A 28 -7.17 -1.55 -33.99
N MET A 29 -7.66 -0.42 -34.50
CA MET A 29 -8.68 0.42 -33.84
C MET A 29 -9.95 0.68 -34.69
N GLU A 30 -10.28 -0.17 -35.67
CA GLU A 30 -11.61 -0.12 -36.30
C GLU A 30 -12.27 -1.50 -36.44
N GLY A 31 -13.50 -1.61 -35.91
CA GLY A 31 -14.27 -2.84 -35.73
C GLY A 31 -14.08 -3.34 -34.29
N TRP A 32 -15.05 -3.28 -33.39
CA TRP A 32 -16.33 -4.00 -33.46
C TRP A 32 -17.40 -3.24 -32.65
N ARG A 33 -18.56 -3.02 -33.27
CA ARG A 33 -19.79 -2.60 -32.60
C ARG A 33 -20.62 -3.83 -32.20
N HIS A 34 -21.16 -3.77 -30.98
CA HIS A 34 -22.29 -4.52 -30.41
C HIS A 34 -22.21 -6.05 -30.29
N THR A 35 -22.07 -6.53 -29.04
CA THR A 35 -22.99 -7.55 -28.50
C THR A 35 -23.12 -7.36 -26.98
N MET A 36 -24.31 -7.00 -26.52
CA MET A 36 -24.67 -6.91 -25.10
C MET A 36 -24.75 -8.31 -24.50
N PHE A 37 -24.02 -8.58 -23.40
CA PHE A 37 -24.31 -9.70 -22.51
C PHE A 37 -25.04 -9.19 -21.27
N GLY A 38 -26.35 -9.41 -21.23
CA GLY A 38 -27.23 -9.06 -20.13
C GLY A 38 -27.34 -10.16 -19.06
N ARG A 39 -27.70 -9.75 -17.84
CA ARG A 39 -27.85 -10.50 -16.58
C ARG A 39 -28.90 -11.64 -16.55
N ARG A 40 -29.19 -12.32 -17.67
CA ARG A 40 -30.25 -13.36 -17.73
C ARG A 40 -29.87 -14.72 -18.30
N ASN A 41 -28.59 -14.98 -18.59
CA ASN A 41 -28.11 -16.30 -19.07
C ASN A 41 -27.28 -17.09 -18.04
N LEU A 42 -27.43 -16.80 -16.75
CA LEU A 42 -26.74 -17.53 -15.66
C LEU A 42 -27.72 -18.22 -14.70
N LEU A 43 -28.91 -18.56 -15.20
CA LEU A 43 -29.95 -19.29 -14.48
C LEU A 43 -30.65 -20.30 -15.41
N MET A 44 -29.88 -21.15 -16.10
CA MET A 44 -30.36 -22.40 -16.74
C MET A 44 -29.17 -23.36 -16.95
N ALA A 45 -28.47 -23.69 -15.87
CA ALA A 45 -27.56 -24.85 -15.81
C ALA A 45 -27.93 -25.73 -14.61
N GLY A 46 -29.24 -25.82 -14.33
CA GLY A 46 -29.82 -26.70 -13.34
C GLY A 46 -30.78 -27.67 -14.02
N VAL A 47 -30.52 -28.95 -13.80
CA VAL A 47 -31.44 -30.10 -13.88
C VAL A 47 -31.52 -30.85 -15.24
N MET A 48 -31.27 -32.17 -15.13
CA MET A 48 -31.35 -33.30 -16.09
C MET A 48 -30.07 -33.56 -16.92
N GLY A 49 -29.29 -34.65 -16.80
CA GLY A 49 -29.45 -35.93 -16.12
C GLY A 49 -29.39 -37.09 -17.12
N SER A 50 -28.31 -37.89 -17.16
CA SER A 50 -28.36 -39.35 -17.47
C SER A 50 -27.00 -40.06 -17.27
N ALA A 51 -27.03 -41.00 -16.34
CA ALA A 51 -26.33 -42.29 -16.22
C ALA A 51 -25.07 -42.61 -17.06
N ALA A 52 -23.95 -42.82 -16.36
CA ALA A 52 -23.00 -43.88 -16.66
C ALA A 52 -22.50 -44.52 -15.34
N MET A 53 -22.69 -45.84 -15.21
CA MET A 53 -22.27 -46.70 -14.11
C MET A 53 -20.85 -47.23 -14.38
N LEU A 54 -19.84 -46.96 -13.53
CA LEU A 54 -19.17 -47.84 -12.52
C LEU A 54 -17.63 -47.74 -12.73
N PRO A 55 -16.71 -48.12 -11.79
CA PRO A 55 -16.90 -48.74 -10.48
C PRO A 55 -16.19 -48.03 -9.29
N ARG A 56 -16.49 -48.57 -8.10
CA ARG A 56 -16.04 -48.24 -6.74
C ARG A 56 -14.55 -47.94 -6.57
N GLY A 57 -14.24 -46.89 -5.81
CA GLY A 57 -12.92 -46.70 -5.21
C GLY A 57 -12.61 -45.31 -4.68
N VAL A 58 -13.49 -44.69 -3.87
CA VAL A 58 -13.12 -43.50 -3.08
C VAL A 58 -13.77 -43.60 -1.70
N THR A 59 -12.96 -43.92 -0.69
CA THR A 59 -13.25 -43.54 0.70
C THR A 59 -13.17 -42.02 0.75
N GLY A 60 -14.33 -41.35 0.82
CA GLY A 60 -14.37 -39.93 1.16
C GLY A 60 -13.78 -39.76 2.55
N ALA A 61 -12.65 -39.04 2.65
CA ALA A 61 -12.15 -38.60 3.94
C ALA A 61 -13.17 -37.62 4.51
N GLN A 62 -13.85 -38.02 5.59
CA GLN A 62 -14.55 -37.09 6.45
C GLN A 62 -13.56 -36.02 6.89
N ALA A 63 -13.89 -34.75 6.68
CA ALA A 63 -13.20 -33.67 7.36
C ALA A 63 -13.47 -33.81 8.86
N TYR A 64 -12.49 -34.37 9.58
CA TYR A 64 -12.47 -34.34 11.04
C TYR A 64 -12.05 -32.95 11.47
N ALA A 65 -12.98 -32.20 12.06
CA ALA A 65 -12.60 -31.12 12.97
C ALA A 65 -12.02 -31.80 14.22
N SER A 66 -10.70 -31.89 14.31
CA SER A 66 -10.04 -32.32 15.56
C SER A 66 -10.21 -31.21 16.60
N PRO A 67 -10.85 -31.46 17.75
CA PRO A 67 -10.75 -30.57 18.90
C PRO A 67 -9.39 -30.85 19.54
N ALA A 68 -8.33 -30.32 18.94
CA ALA A 68 -7.03 -30.31 19.59
C ALA A 68 -7.02 -29.18 20.63
N HIS A 69 -7.76 -29.36 21.73
CA HIS A 69 -7.38 -28.77 23.00
C HIS A 69 -6.13 -29.50 23.49
N GLY A 70 -4.99 -29.20 22.84
CA GLY A 70 -3.69 -29.54 23.38
C GLY A 70 -3.42 -28.59 24.55
N THR A 71 -3.36 -29.14 25.76
CA THR A 71 -2.64 -28.51 26.87
C THR A 71 -1.16 -28.48 26.51
N GLY A 72 -0.78 -27.52 25.68
CA GLY A 72 0.61 -27.26 25.35
C GLY A 72 1.28 -26.65 26.57
N SER A 73 2.12 -27.45 27.23
CA SER A 73 3.18 -26.94 28.10
C SER A 73 3.92 -25.85 27.34
N ALA A 74 3.92 -24.63 27.87
CA ALA A 74 4.72 -23.54 27.37
C ALA A 74 6.18 -23.97 27.42
N HIS A 75 6.75 -24.29 26.26
CA HIS A 75 8.18 -24.24 26.08
C HIS A 75 8.50 -22.78 25.74
N ASP A 76 9.10 -22.07 26.70
CA ASP A 76 9.72 -20.74 26.55
C ASP A 76 10.90 -20.82 25.58
N ASP A 77 10.65 -20.99 24.28
CA ASP A 77 11.74 -21.08 23.31
C ASP A 77 11.35 -20.49 21.93
N ALA A 78 11.10 -19.17 21.96
CA ALA A 78 11.47 -18.17 20.95
C ALA A 78 11.05 -16.78 21.47
N SER A 79 11.96 -15.81 21.44
CA SER A 79 11.83 -14.44 21.95
C SER A 79 10.91 -13.54 21.09
N VAL A 80 9.67 -13.95 20.85
CA VAL A 80 8.69 -13.11 20.14
C VAL A 80 8.29 -11.97 21.07
N PRO A 81 8.53 -10.69 20.71
CA PRO A 81 8.13 -9.59 21.56
C PRO A 81 6.61 -9.58 21.76
N HIS A 82 6.17 -9.22 22.96
CA HIS A 82 4.75 -9.07 23.26
C HIS A 82 4.48 -7.66 23.75
N SER A 83 3.44 -7.04 23.21
CA SER A 83 2.94 -5.77 23.72
C SER A 83 2.53 -5.91 25.19
N PRO A 84 2.79 -4.90 26.03
CA PRO A 84 2.15 -4.83 27.33
C PRO A 84 0.62 -4.84 27.14
N PRO A 85 -0.17 -5.28 28.13
CA PRO A 85 -1.63 -5.16 28.08
C PRO A 85 -2.03 -3.69 27.88
N LEU A 86 -2.84 -3.41 26.85
CA LEU A 86 -3.36 -2.07 26.55
C LEU A 86 -4.89 -2.06 26.71
N GLU A 87 -5.42 -0.99 27.31
CA GLU A 87 -6.86 -0.80 27.42
C GLU A 87 -7.49 -0.59 26.03
N LYS A 88 -8.54 -1.33 25.70
CA LYS A 88 -9.15 -1.25 24.37
C LYS A 88 -10.07 -0.03 24.26
N PHE A 89 -10.09 0.62 23.09
CA PHE A 89 -11.06 1.66 22.73
C PHE A 89 -10.97 2.96 23.55
N VAL A 90 -9.76 3.42 23.87
CA VAL A 90 -9.56 4.59 24.74
C VAL A 90 -8.91 5.80 24.07
N ASP A 91 -8.39 5.62 22.86
CA ASP A 91 -7.80 6.68 22.04
C ASP A 91 -8.71 7.01 20.85
N PRO A 92 -8.86 8.31 20.51
CA PRO A 92 -9.61 8.72 19.32
C PRO A 92 -8.90 8.27 18.04
N LEU A 93 -9.67 8.02 16.97
CA LEU A 93 -9.10 7.69 15.66
C LEU A 93 -8.34 8.89 15.07
N PRO A 94 -7.03 8.79 14.83
CA PRO A 94 -6.32 9.81 14.06
C PRO A 94 -6.86 9.86 12.62
N ARG A 95 -7.00 11.08 12.08
CA ARG A 95 -7.39 11.30 10.68
C ARG A 95 -6.17 11.75 9.87
N PRO A 96 -5.74 10.98 8.85
CA PRO A 96 -4.70 11.40 7.92
C PRO A 96 -5.00 12.78 7.32
N MET A 97 -4.03 13.68 7.38
CA MET A 97 -4.11 14.98 6.72
C MET A 97 -4.10 14.80 5.20
N THR A 98 -4.74 15.69 4.45
CA THR A 98 -4.70 15.67 2.98
C THR A 98 -3.65 16.67 2.48
N ALA A 99 -2.76 16.23 1.59
CA ALA A 99 -1.75 17.10 1.00
C ALA A 99 -2.40 18.13 0.05
N VAL A 100 -1.70 19.25 -0.19
CA VAL A 100 -2.15 20.31 -1.10
C VAL A 100 -1.17 20.39 -2.28
N PRO A 101 -1.63 20.29 -3.53
CA PRO A 101 -0.75 20.37 -4.69
C PRO A 101 -0.32 21.81 -5.00
N ASP A 102 0.85 21.97 -5.61
CA ASP A 102 1.32 23.21 -6.24
C ASP A 102 1.34 23.10 -7.77
N PRO A 103 0.24 23.41 -8.48
CA PRO A 103 0.19 23.28 -9.93
C PRO A 103 1.11 24.28 -10.67
N SER A 104 1.75 25.23 -9.97
CA SER A 104 2.65 26.20 -10.60
C SER A 104 4.00 25.60 -11.00
N VAL A 105 4.42 24.50 -10.37
CA VAL A 105 5.74 23.89 -10.60
C VAL A 105 5.79 23.07 -11.89
N TYR A 106 4.69 22.36 -12.18
CA TYR A 106 4.47 21.59 -13.41
C TYR A 106 3.12 21.99 -14.03
N PRO A 107 3.09 22.98 -14.94
CA PRO A 107 1.85 23.41 -15.57
C PRO A 107 1.10 22.25 -16.24
N GLY A 108 -0.16 22.07 -15.89
CA GLY A 108 -1.01 20.98 -16.40
C GLY A 108 -1.00 19.70 -15.56
N ALA A 109 -0.31 19.69 -14.42
CA ALA A 109 -0.30 18.60 -13.46
C ALA A 109 -0.44 19.13 -12.02
N ASP A 110 -0.99 18.30 -11.13
CA ASP A 110 -0.81 18.51 -9.70
C ASP A 110 0.62 18.15 -9.31
N TYR A 111 1.30 18.98 -8.52
CA TYR A 111 2.65 18.70 -8.05
C TYR A 111 2.72 18.64 -6.53
N TYR A 112 3.44 17.65 -6.02
CA TYR A 112 3.71 17.50 -4.58
C TYR A 112 5.21 17.29 -4.36
N GLU A 113 5.75 17.87 -3.29
CA GLU A 113 7.04 17.44 -2.73
C GLU A 113 6.77 16.71 -1.42
N ILE A 114 7.21 15.47 -1.33
CA ILE A 114 7.00 14.61 -0.17
C ILE A 114 8.33 14.11 0.36
N THR A 115 8.62 14.45 1.62
CA THR A 115 9.85 14.08 2.31
C THR A 115 9.59 12.95 3.30
N MET A 116 10.32 11.86 3.15
CA MET A 116 10.40 10.75 4.10
C MET A 116 11.43 11.08 5.16
N ARG A 117 11.03 11.04 6.44
CA ARG A 117 11.92 11.38 7.56
C ARG A 117 11.53 10.62 8.84
N GLN A 118 12.43 10.65 9.82
CA GLN A 118 12.14 10.14 11.14
C GLN A 118 11.16 11.07 11.88
N GLY A 119 10.14 10.46 12.47
CA GLY A 119 9.14 11.11 13.30
C GLY A 119 9.03 10.47 14.67
N SER A 120 8.01 10.91 15.40
CA SER A 120 7.62 10.33 16.68
C SER A 120 6.10 10.24 16.74
N TRP A 121 5.59 9.10 17.21
CA TRP A 121 4.16 8.87 17.31
C TRP A 121 3.82 8.09 18.58
N ARG A 122 2.80 8.55 19.30
CA ARG A 122 2.26 7.82 20.45
C ARG A 122 1.07 6.99 19.99
N PHE A 123 1.25 5.67 19.94
CA PHE A 123 0.25 4.72 19.45
C PHE A 123 -0.90 4.47 20.44
N HIS A 124 -0.68 4.74 21.73
CA HIS A 124 -1.66 4.50 22.78
C HIS A 124 -1.43 5.47 23.94
N ARG A 125 -2.48 5.93 24.64
CA ARG A 125 -2.34 6.84 25.80
C ARG A 125 -1.45 6.27 26.91
N ASP A 126 -1.41 4.95 27.06
CA ASP A 126 -0.65 4.23 28.09
C ASP A 126 0.78 3.86 27.66
N LEU A 127 1.20 4.23 26.44
CA LEU A 127 2.55 4.01 25.93
C LEU A 127 3.33 5.31 25.82
N GLY A 128 4.65 5.21 25.96
CA GLY A 128 5.56 6.28 25.54
C GLY A 128 5.48 6.53 24.02
N PRO A 129 5.92 7.70 23.54
CA PRO A 129 6.05 7.94 22.12
C PRO A 129 7.10 7.01 21.51
N ALA A 130 6.77 6.37 20.39
CA ALA A 130 7.69 5.56 19.61
C ALA A 130 8.42 6.42 18.59
N THR A 131 9.65 6.05 18.25
CA THR A 131 10.28 6.52 17.02
C THR A 131 9.62 5.82 15.83
N THR A 132 9.26 6.60 14.81
CA THR A 132 8.57 6.13 13.59
C THR A 132 9.23 6.76 12.38
N TRP A 133 8.89 6.26 11.19
CA TRP A 133 9.07 6.99 9.95
C TRP A 133 7.72 7.45 9.43
N GLY A 134 7.73 8.53 8.66
CA GLY A 134 6.54 9.08 8.03
C GLY A 134 6.89 9.90 6.79
N CYS A 135 5.85 10.38 6.12
CA CYS A 135 5.99 11.27 4.98
C CYS A 135 5.35 12.62 5.28
N TRP A 136 5.97 13.70 4.82
CA TRP A 136 5.43 15.05 4.94
C TRP A 136 5.40 15.71 3.58
N ALA A 137 4.25 16.24 3.22
CA ALA A 137 4.11 17.06 2.03
C ALA A 137 4.43 18.52 2.35
N THR A 138 5.11 19.20 1.44
CA THR A 138 5.21 20.67 1.50
C THR A 138 3.81 21.29 1.42
N ASN A 139 3.64 22.46 2.03
CA ASN A 139 2.39 23.20 1.98
C ASN A 139 2.59 24.48 1.15
N PRO A 140 2.04 24.56 -0.07
CA PRO A 140 2.24 25.72 -0.95
C PRO A 140 1.67 27.02 -0.37
N SER A 141 0.68 26.93 0.53
CA SER A 141 0.07 28.08 1.19
C SER A 141 0.81 28.53 2.46
N ASP A 142 1.62 27.66 3.03
CA ASP A 142 2.40 27.94 4.25
C ASP A 142 3.67 27.08 4.30
N PRO A 143 4.75 27.48 3.60
CA PRO A 143 5.96 26.67 3.46
C PRO A 143 6.66 26.32 4.78
N HIS A 144 6.33 26.98 5.88
CA HIS A 144 6.89 26.69 7.20
C HIS A 144 6.12 25.59 7.95
N ASN A 145 4.94 25.21 7.48
CA ASN A 145 4.05 24.24 8.11
C ASN A 145 3.71 23.11 7.13
N GLU A 146 4.62 22.14 7.05
CA GLU A 146 4.45 20.93 6.25
C GLU A 146 3.29 20.06 6.76
N ILE A 147 2.70 19.29 5.83
CA ILE A 147 1.53 18.44 6.07
C ILE A 147 1.99 17.01 6.34
N GLY A 148 1.91 16.58 7.59
CA GLY A 148 2.18 15.20 8.00
C GLY A 148 2.08 15.03 9.52
N MET A 149 1.98 13.78 9.98
CA MET A 149 1.56 13.48 11.36
C MET A 149 2.67 12.93 12.26
N GLY A 150 3.88 12.68 11.75
CA GLY A 150 4.93 11.95 12.49
C GLY A 150 4.97 10.46 12.19
N TYR A 151 3.91 9.92 11.59
CA TYR A 151 3.72 8.52 11.25
C TYR A 151 2.72 8.44 10.10
N LEU A 152 2.96 7.54 9.16
CA LEU A 152 2.26 7.51 7.86
C LEU A 152 2.51 8.79 7.05
N GLY A 153 2.06 8.79 5.81
CA GLY A 153 2.05 9.94 4.93
C GLY A 153 0.67 10.59 4.82
N PRO A 154 0.61 11.85 4.35
CA PRO A 154 -0.65 12.50 4.04
C PRO A 154 -1.39 11.78 2.92
N THR A 155 -2.72 11.90 2.92
CA THR A 155 -3.57 11.45 1.82
C THR A 155 -3.34 12.33 0.59
N LEU A 156 -3.04 11.71 -0.54
CA LEU A 156 -3.14 12.36 -1.85
C LEU A 156 -4.57 12.17 -2.37
N SER A 157 -5.20 13.25 -2.83
CA SER A 157 -6.56 13.21 -3.36
C SER A 157 -6.57 13.89 -4.72
N VAL A 158 -6.81 13.12 -5.78
CA VAL A 158 -6.61 13.55 -7.17
C VAL A 158 -7.85 13.27 -8.01
N ALA A 159 -7.95 13.94 -9.16
CA ALA A 159 -8.99 13.66 -10.15
C ALA A 159 -8.54 12.55 -11.13
N PRO A 160 -9.47 11.74 -11.67
CA PRO A 160 -9.16 10.82 -12.75
C PRO A 160 -8.65 11.58 -13.99
N ASP A 161 -7.72 10.97 -14.72
CA ASP A 161 -7.09 11.50 -15.94
C ASP A 161 -6.39 12.87 -15.80
N HIS A 162 -6.25 13.38 -14.56
CA HIS A 162 -5.48 14.58 -14.27
C HIS A 162 -4.08 14.18 -13.79
N PRO A 163 -3.00 14.50 -14.54
CA PRO A 163 -1.66 14.07 -14.19
C PRO A 163 -1.22 14.58 -12.82
N THR A 164 -0.52 13.74 -12.08
CA THR A 164 0.13 14.09 -10.81
C THR A 164 1.61 13.82 -10.90
N VAL A 165 2.43 14.78 -10.48
CA VAL A 165 3.88 14.67 -10.35
C VAL A 165 4.24 14.73 -8.87
N VAL A 166 5.03 13.78 -8.39
CA VAL A 166 5.49 13.77 -6.99
C VAL A 166 7.00 13.68 -6.96
N LYS A 167 7.63 14.65 -6.29
CA LYS A 167 9.03 14.55 -5.87
C LYS A 167 9.10 13.86 -4.52
N TRP A 168 9.67 12.66 -4.49
CA TRP A 168 9.93 11.90 -3.28
C TRP A 168 11.36 12.17 -2.80
N ARG A 169 11.53 12.69 -1.58
CA ARG A 169 12.83 12.93 -0.96
C ARG A 169 13.07 11.97 0.21
N ASN A 170 14.27 11.43 0.30
CA ASN A 170 14.71 10.60 1.41
C ASN A 170 15.62 11.40 2.37
N GLU A 171 15.07 11.85 3.50
CA GLU A 171 15.79 12.45 4.63
C GLU A 171 15.76 11.54 5.87
N LEU A 172 15.71 10.22 5.66
CA LEU A 172 15.76 9.24 6.74
C LEU A 172 17.17 9.18 7.34
N PRO A 173 17.31 8.78 8.61
CA PRO A 173 18.62 8.46 9.17
C PRO A 173 19.29 7.33 8.40
N THR A 174 20.62 7.31 8.36
CA THR A 174 21.40 6.24 7.72
C THR A 174 21.42 4.94 8.53
N ASN A 175 21.02 5.01 9.81
CA ASN A 175 20.81 3.88 10.69
C ASN A 175 19.31 3.57 10.80
N HIS A 176 18.90 2.34 10.48
CA HIS A 176 17.48 1.99 10.51
C HIS A 176 16.96 1.83 11.96
N LEU A 177 15.67 2.10 12.17
CA LEU A 177 14.97 1.82 13.44
C LEU A 177 15.06 0.36 13.92
N PHE A 178 15.33 -0.56 12.99
CA PHE A 178 15.39 -2.01 13.21
C PHE A 178 16.77 -2.52 12.80
N GLN A 179 17.80 -1.73 13.10
CA GLN A 179 19.16 -2.02 12.64
C GLN A 179 19.62 -3.42 13.04
N ASP A 180 19.29 -3.87 14.25
CA ASP A 180 19.65 -5.20 14.75
C ASP A 180 19.04 -6.31 13.88
N VAL A 181 17.79 -6.14 13.45
CA VAL A 181 17.11 -7.08 12.55
C VAL A 181 17.81 -7.12 11.20
N ILE A 182 18.17 -5.96 10.64
CA ILE A 182 18.94 -5.87 9.38
C ILE A 182 20.29 -6.56 9.50
N GLN A 183 21.01 -6.36 10.62
CA GLN A 183 22.30 -7.00 10.82
C GLN A 183 22.17 -8.53 10.92
N ARG A 184 21.14 -9.03 11.62
CA ARG A 184 20.86 -10.47 11.69
C ARG A 184 20.54 -11.07 10.31
N ILE A 185 19.71 -10.40 9.51
CA ILE A 185 19.43 -10.78 8.11
C ILE A 185 20.71 -10.83 7.28
N LYS A 186 21.52 -9.76 7.32
CA LYS A 186 22.79 -9.67 6.56
C LYS A 186 23.81 -10.71 7.00
N ASN A 187 23.73 -11.19 8.24
CA ASN A 187 24.58 -12.24 8.78
C ASN A 187 24.02 -13.65 8.55
N GLY A 188 22.88 -13.78 7.85
CA GLY A 188 22.29 -15.07 7.48
C GLY A 188 21.62 -15.79 8.63
N ASP A 189 20.98 -15.04 9.55
CA ASP A 189 20.23 -15.64 10.65
C ASP A 189 19.09 -16.54 10.11
N PRO A 190 19.14 -17.87 10.35
CA PRO A 190 18.17 -18.82 9.82
C PRO A 190 16.79 -18.69 10.46
N GLU A 191 16.65 -17.99 11.58
CA GLU A 191 15.35 -17.74 12.21
C GLU A 191 14.55 -16.64 11.51
N LEU A 192 15.27 -15.69 10.89
CA LEU A 192 14.67 -14.50 10.24
C LEU A 192 14.60 -14.62 8.71
N THR A 193 15.51 -15.38 8.11
CA THR A 193 15.64 -15.44 6.65
C THR A 193 15.47 -16.86 6.13
N PRO A 194 14.55 -17.10 5.17
CA PRO A 194 14.54 -18.33 4.42
C PRO A 194 15.90 -18.54 3.75
N THR A 195 16.46 -19.74 3.86
CA THR A 195 17.59 -20.11 2.99
C THR A 195 17.05 -20.18 1.57
N PRO A 196 17.51 -19.32 0.64
CA PRO A 196 16.99 -19.34 -0.71
C PRO A 196 17.35 -20.67 -1.40
N PRO A 197 16.43 -21.24 -2.19
CA PRO A 197 16.71 -22.48 -2.91
C PRO A 197 17.82 -22.22 -3.95
N PRO A 198 18.79 -23.13 -4.11
CA PRO A 198 19.77 -23.02 -5.19
C PRO A 198 19.08 -22.89 -6.56
N PRO A 199 19.59 -22.05 -7.48
CA PRO A 199 20.84 -21.28 -7.43
C PRO A 199 20.70 -19.86 -6.85
N TYR A 200 19.55 -19.50 -6.27
CA TYR A 200 19.29 -18.13 -5.83
C TYR A 200 20.20 -17.74 -4.66
N LYS A 201 20.86 -16.60 -4.78
CA LYS A 201 21.58 -15.95 -3.69
C LYS A 201 20.87 -14.64 -3.36
N PRO A 202 20.65 -14.32 -2.07
CA PRO A 202 20.05 -13.06 -1.70
C PRO A 202 21.11 -11.97 -1.86
N GLU A 203 21.02 -11.18 -2.92
CA GLU A 203 21.88 -10.03 -3.15
C GLU A 203 21.07 -8.76 -2.90
N LEU A 204 21.50 -7.97 -1.92
CA LEU A 204 20.93 -6.65 -1.66
C LEU A 204 21.49 -5.67 -2.69
N PRO A 205 20.69 -4.69 -3.18
CA PRO A 205 21.11 -3.81 -4.25
C PRO A 205 22.08 -2.70 -3.83
N PHE A 206 22.56 -2.70 -2.59
CA PHE A 206 23.42 -1.68 -2.02
C PHE A 206 24.67 -2.27 -1.37
N PRO A 207 25.76 -1.48 -1.24
CA PRO A 207 26.92 -1.84 -0.43
C PRO A 207 26.53 -2.27 0.99
N ARG A 208 27.31 -3.18 1.59
CA ARG A 208 26.97 -3.82 2.88
C ARG A 208 26.82 -2.82 4.03
N ASP A 209 27.50 -1.68 3.96
CA ASP A 209 27.47 -0.58 4.93
C ASP A 209 26.24 0.34 4.80
N VAL A 210 25.50 0.27 3.70
CA VAL A 210 24.22 0.98 3.54
C VAL A 210 23.10 0.15 4.17
N ASN A 211 22.31 0.75 5.06
CA ASN A 211 21.23 0.08 5.80
C ASN A 211 19.85 0.72 5.61
N VAL A 212 19.76 1.84 4.89
CA VAL A 212 18.51 2.54 4.62
C VAL A 212 18.47 2.91 3.15
N TRP A 213 17.44 2.41 2.48
CA TRP A 213 17.04 2.77 1.13
C TRP A 213 15.55 2.54 0.99
N ASN A 214 14.94 3.25 0.04
CA ASN A 214 13.51 3.16 -0.20
C ASN A 214 13.20 3.45 -1.67
N VAL A 215 12.00 3.06 -2.09
CA VAL A 215 11.38 3.44 -3.36
C VAL A 215 9.88 3.46 -3.14
N VAL A 216 9.17 4.46 -3.66
CA VAL A 216 7.72 4.56 -3.44
C VAL A 216 6.96 3.84 -4.56
N HIS A 217 6.11 2.90 -4.17
CA HIS A 217 5.15 2.24 -5.06
C HIS A 217 3.74 2.79 -4.83
N GLN A 218 3.04 3.12 -5.90
CA GLN A 218 1.62 3.48 -5.87
C GLN A 218 0.79 2.22 -6.14
N HIS A 219 0.35 1.58 -5.07
CA HIS A 219 -0.33 0.30 -5.15
C HIS A 219 -1.74 0.43 -5.74
N GLY A 220 -1.94 -0.27 -6.85
CA GLY A 220 -3.21 -0.38 -7.58
C GLY A 220 -3.39 0.65 -8.69
N GLY A 221 -2.46 1.58 -8.87
CA GLY A 221 -2.49 2.54 -9.99
C GLY A 221 -1.92 1.95 -11.29
N PHE A 222 -2.44 2.39 -12.43
CA PHE A 222 -1.85 2.09 -13.73
C PHE A 222 -0.67 3.03 -14.04
N THR A 223 0.51 2.65 -13.56
CA THR A 223 1.70 3.52 -13.54
C THR A 223 2.79 3.03 -14.50
N ALA A 224 3.52 3.97 -15.11
CA ALA A 224 4.64 3.64 -15.98
C ALA A 224 5.82 3.04 -15.16
N PRO A 225 6.61 2.10 -15.71
CA PRO A 225 7.62 1.37 -14.95
C PRO A 225 8.66 2.24 -14.24
N GLN A 226 9.01 3.40 -14.80
CA GLN A 226 9.95 4.36 -14.20
C GLN A 226 9.39 5.14 -13.00
N SER A 227 8.09 5.03 -12.72
CA SER A 227 7.39 5.71 -11.62
C SER A 227 6.58 4.74 -10.75
N ASP A 228 6.62 3.44 -11.07
CA ASP A 228 5.86 2.41 -10.36
C ASP A 228 6.51 2.00 -9.04
N GLY A 229 7.81 2.29 -8.84
CA GLY A 229 8.51 1.93 -7.62
C GLY A 229 9.02 0.49 -7.62
N MET A 230 9.59 0.06 -8.75
CA MET A 230 10.24 -1.25 -8.84
C MET A 230 11.33 -1.35 -7.76
N PRO A 231 11.48 -2.49 -7.04
CA PRO A 231 12.37 -2.56 -5.87
C PRO A 231 13.82 -2.12 -6.10
N LEU A 232 14.34 -2.35 -7.31
CA LEU A 232 15.71 -1.99 -7.70
C LEU A 232 15.86 -0.53 -8.17
N GLN A 233 14.79 0.28 -8.11
CA GLN A 233 14.84 1.73 -8.35
C GLN A 233 15.10 2.53 -7.07
N SER A 234 15.43 1.84 -5.98
CA SER A 234 15.65 2.44 -4.67
C SER A 234 16.81 3.43 -4.62
N PHE A 235 16.73 4.36 -3.67
CA PHE A 235 17.78 5.32 -3.36
C PHE A 235 17.93 5.48 -1.83
N SER A 236 19.15 5.77 -1.39
CA SER A 236 19.49 5.97 0.02
C SER A 236 19.44 7.45 0.43
N PRO A 237 19.43 7.76 1.75
CA PRO A 237 19.49 9.14 2.23
C PRO A 237 20.78 9.87 1.81
N ASP A 238 21.88 9.14 1.67
CA ASP A 238 23.19 9.67 1.23
C ASP A 238 23.32 9.75 -0.31
N GLY A 239 22.22 9.48 -1.04
CA GLY A 239 22.18 9.55 -2.49
C GLY A 239 22.97 8.45 -3.21
N ILE A 240 23.05 7.26 -2.60
CA ILE A 240 23.47 6.04 -3.28
C ILE A 240 22.24 5.46 -3.97
N HIS A 241 22.40 4.94 -5.18
CA HIS A 241 21.33 4.43 -6.02
C HIS A 241 21.50 2.95 -6.27
N ALA A 242 20.38 2.22 -6.28
CA ALA A 242 20.34 0.88 -6.85
C ALA A 242 20.42 0.95 -8.39
N GLU A 243 20.74 -0.19 -9.04
CA GLU A 243 20.97 -0.26 -10.49
C GLU A 243 19.83 0.32 -11.34
N GLY A 244 18.58 0.15 -10.90
CA GLY A 244 17.39 0.57 -11.63
C GLY A 244 16.95 2.01 -11.37
N TYR A 245 17.65 2.78 -10.52
CA TYR A 245 17.21 4.13 -10.13
C TYR A 245 16.76 4.97 -11.33
N ALA A 246 15.57 5.57 -11.20
CA ALA A 246 14.93 6.32 -12.25
C ALA A 246 14.22 7.55 -11.69
N THR A 247 14.20 8.63 -12.47
CA THR A 247 13.52 9.90 -12.16
C THR A 247 13.12 10.56 -13.48
N LEU A 248 11.92 11.17 -13.53
CA LEU A 248 11.41 11.78 -14.76
C LEU A 248 12.10 13.11 -15.11
N ASP A 249 12.58 13.86 -14.12
CA ASP A 249 13.23 15.15 -14.32
C ASP A 249 14.56 15.21 -13.53
N PRO A 250 15.64 14.64 -14.08
CA PRO A 250 16.93 14.58 -13.41
C PRO A 250 17.56 15.97 -13.15
N SER A 251 17.06 17.02 -13.80
CA SER A 251 17.55 18.39 -13.60
C SER A 251 17.00 19.08 -12.36
N ARG A 252 15.96 18.50 -11.74
CA ARG A 252 15.21 19.06 -10.60
C ARG A 252 15.27 18.19 -9.35
N VAL A 253 16.20 17.25 -9.30
CA VAL A 253 16.39 16.35 -8.15
C VAL A 253 17.82 16.41 -7.62
N GLU A 254 17.93 16.34 -6.31
CA GLU A 254 19.16 16.01 -5.61
C GLU A 254 19.40 14.49 -5.61
N ARG A 255 20.58 14.05 -5.14
CA ARG A 255 20.94 12.62 -5.20
C ARG A 255 20.04 11.72 -4.34
N ASN A 256 19.36 12.25 -3.33
CA ASN A 256 18.44 11.53 -2.45
C ASN A 256 16.96 11.79 -2.79
N GLU A 257 16.66 12.17 -4.04
CA GLU A 257 15.33 12.51 -4.51
C GLU A 257 14.98 11.77 -5.80
N ALA A 258 13.69 11.53 -6.05
CA ALA A 258 13.20 11.04 -7.34
C ALA A 258 11.85 11.70 -7.69
N ILE A 259 11.63 12.03 -8.97
CA ILE A 259 10.37 12.58 -9.45
C ILE A 259 9.61 11.51 -10.23
N TYR A 260 8.41 11.18 -9.76
CA TYR A 260 7.50 10.21 -10.34
C TYR A 260 6.26 10.88 -10.91
N GLY A 261 5.68 10.28 -11.96
CA GLY A 261 4.50 10.76 -12.64
C GLY A 261 3.41 9.70 -12.67
N TYR A 262 2.20 10.12 -12.31
CA TYR A 262 0.99 9.30 -12.27
C TYR A 262 -0.04 9.89 -13.22
N THR A 263 -0.54 9.09 -14.17
CA THR A 263 -1.55 9.53 -15.14
C THR A 263 -2.95 9.60 -14.53
N ASN A 264 -3.18 8.86 -13.45
CA ASN A 264 -4.48 8.67 -12.82
C ASN A 264 -5.55 8.16 -13.79
N HIS A 265 -5.13 7.35 -14.77
CA HIS A 265 -6.02 6.70 -15.73
C HIS A 265 -6.73 5.49 -15.12
N ASP A 266 -7.45 5.72 -14.03
CA ASP A 266 -8.15 4.73 -13.23
C ASP A 266 -9.53 5.27 -12.86
N ARG A 267 -10.46 4.36 -12.54
CA ARG A 267 -11.77 4.73 -12.00
C ARG A 267 -11.63 5.30 -10.59
N SER A 268 -12.66 5.97 -10.08
CA SER A 268 -12.66 6.36 -8.67
C SER A 268 -12.43 5.15 -7.77
N CYS A 269 -11.37 5.22 -6.96
CA CYS A 269 -10.90 4.13 -6.12
C CYS A 269 -10.03 4.65 -4.98
N MET A 270 -9.86 3.79 -3.97
CA MET A 270 -8.86 3.98 -2.92
C MET A 270 -7.62 3.17 -3.29
N LEU A 271 -6.57 3.88 -3.67
CA LEU A 271 -5.22 3.38 -3.77
C LEU A 271 -4.45 3.72 -2.49
N TRP A 272 -3.20 3.30 -2.42
CA TRP A 272 -2.27 3.67 -1.37
C TRP A 272 -0.87 3.69 -1.92
N TYR A 273 0.02 4.47 -1.32
CA TYR A 273 1.43 4.47 -1.64
C TYR A 273 2.24 3.96 -0.46
N HIS A 274 3.29 3.23 -0.72
CA HIS A 274 4.14 2.67 0.33
C HIS A 274 5.56 2.42 -0.18
N ASP A 275 6.50 2.23 0.76
CA ASP A 275 7.84 1.80 0.39
C ASP A 275 7.83 0.40 -0.26
N HIS A 276 8.69 0.19 -1.25
CA HIS A 276 8.84 -1.06 -1.98
C HIS A 276 10.32 -1.47 -2.16
N GLY A 277 11.21 -1.00 -1.29
CA GLY A 277 12.65 -1.21 -1.42
C GLY A 277 13.05 -2.69 -1.28
N MET A 278 13.90 -3.18 -2.19
CA MET A 278 14.32 -4.59 -2.17
C MET A 278 14.94 -4.97 -0.82
N GLY A 279 14.41 -6.00 -0.17
CA GLY A 279 14.87 -6.46 1.14
C GLY A 279 14.50 -5.57 2.34
N MET A 280 13.82 -4.45 2.11
CA MET A 280 13.50 -3.44 3.14
C MET A 280 12.00 -3.15 3.27
N THR A 281 11.18 -3.50 2.27
CA THR A 281 9.74 -3.20 2.22
C THR A 281 9.03 -3.39 3.56
N SER A 282 9.15 -4.56 4.19
CA SER A 282 8.45 -4.84 5.44
C SER A 282 8.92 -3.96 6.60
N LEU A 283 10.23 -3.74 6.72
CA LEU A 283 10.84 -2.87 7.74
C LEU A 283 10.42 -1.41 7.56
N ASN A 284 10.45 -0.90 6.33
CA ASN A 284 10.14 0.48 5.98
C ASN A 284 8.63 0.77 6.15
N VAL A 285 7.75 -0.14 5.70
CA VAL A 285 6.29 -0.02 5.89
C VAL A 285 5.91 -0.15 7.37
N TYR A 286 6.57 -1.04 8.11
CA TYR A 286 6.37 -1.18 9.55
C TYR A 286 6.89 0.04 10.33
N ALA A 287 7.96 0.68 9.87
CA ALA A 287 8.42 1.97 10.41
C ALA A 287 7.39 3.08 10.19
N GLY A 288 6.64 3.03 9.08
CA GLY A 288 5.50 3.92 8.82
C GLY A 288 5.47 4.56 7.43
N LEU A 289 6.31 4.14 6.48
CA LEU A 289 6.30 4.67 5.11
C LEU A 289 5.14 4.11 4.28
N ALA A 290 3.93 4.60 4.57
CA ALA A 290 2.72 4.34 3.81
C ALA A 290 1.73 5.51 3.93
N GLY A 291 0.92 5.74 2.90
CA GLY A 291 -0.14 6.74 2.91
C GLY A 291 -1.23 6.43 1.88
N LEU A 292 -2.35 7.15 1.94
CA LEU A 292 -3.47 6.92 1.04
C LEU A 292 -3.36 7.74 -0.25
N TYR A 293 -3.89 7.17 -1.32
CA TYR A 293 -3.99 7.84 -2.61
C TYR A 293 -5.41 7.63 -3.14
N LEU A 294 -6.21 8.69 -3.19
CA LEU A 294 -7.63 8.62 -3.54
C LEU A 294 -7.85 9.25 -4.91
N ILE A 295 -8.39 8.46 -5.84
CA ILE A 295 -8.86 8.96 -7.14
C ILE A 295 -10.34 9.28 -6.99
N ARG A 296 -10.69 10.56 -7.13
CA ARG A 296 -12.05 11.08 -6.92
C ARG A 296 -12.63 11.59 -8.22
N ASP A 297 -13.61 10.87 -8.76
CA ASP A 297 -14.37 11.31 -9.93
C ASP A 297 -15.50 12.26 -9.47
N PRO A 298 -15.52 13.54 -9.90
CA PRO A 298 -16.63 14.45 -9.60
C PRO A 298 -18.00 13.90 -10.03
N ALA A 299 -18.04 13.00 -11.01
CA ALA A 299 -19.27 12.37 -11.45
C ALA A 299 -19.91 11.50 -10.35
N ASP A 300 -19.16 11.01 -9.36
CA ASP A 300 -19.67 10.20 -8.25
C ASP A 300 -20.51 10.99 -7.25
N GLU A 301 -20.48 12.33 -7.30
CA GLU A 301 -21.35 13.18 -6.49
C GLU A 301 -22.84 12.85 -6.69
N ARG A 302 -23.22 12.40 -7.89
CA ARG A 302 -24.61 12.00 -8.22
C ARG A 302 -25.10 10.80 -7.40
N LEU A 303 -24.21 10.02 -6.81
CA LEU A 303 -24.54 8.82 -6.04
C LEU A 303 -25.04 9.16 -4.62
N GLY A 304 -24.80 10.39 -4.14
CA GLY A 304 -25.21 10.81 -2.80
C GLY A 304 -24.57 10.00 -1.67
N LEU A 305 -23.36 9.47 -1.88
CA LEU A 305 -22.62 8.73 -0.86
C LEU A 305 -22.18 9.63 0.32
N PRO A 306 -21.97 9.07 1.52
CA PRO A 306 -21.36 9.82 2.63
C PRO A 306 -20.03 10.45 2.22
N ARG A 307 -19.82 11.72 2.63
CA ARG A 307 -18.67 12.54 2.24
C ARG A 307 -18.18 13.40 3.39
N GLY A 308 -17.00 14.00 3.24
CA GLY A 308 -16.44 14.93 4.22
C GLY A 308 -16.20 14.23 5.56
N GLU A 309 -16.80 14.72 6.64
CA GLU A 309 -16.62 14.13 7.98
C GLU A 309 -17.10 12.67 8.09
N PHE A 310 -18.04 12.26 7.21
CA PHE A 310 -18.64 10.93 7.14
C PHE A 310 -17.87 9.96 6.24
N GLU A 311 -16.86 10.43 5.51
CA GLU A 311 -15.94 9.59 4.74
C GLU A 311 -14.65 9.44 5.54
N VAL A 312 -14.43 8.22 6.07
CA VAL A 312 -13.37 8.00 7.05
C VAL A 312 -12.35 7.01 6.50
N PRO A 313 -11.12 7.46 6.21
CA PRO A 313 -10.03 6.55 5.85
C PRO A 313 -9.65 5.65 7.04
N LEU A 314 -9.50 4.35 6.78
CA LEU A 314 -9.05 3.37 7.77
C LEU A 314 -7.83 2.62 7.25
N ILE A 315 -6.66 2.93 7.81
CA ILE A 315 -5.43 2.16 7.61
C ILE A 315 -5.26 1.21 8.79
N LEU A 316 -5.22 -0.09 8.52
CA LEU A 316 -5.07 -1.12 9.54
C LEU A 316 -3.65 -1.70 9.48
N GLN A 317 -2.90 -1.51 10.55
CA GLN A 317 -1.58 -2.11 10.73
C GLN A 317 -1.53 -2.81 12.08
N ASP A 318 -1.15 -4.08 12.10
CA ASP A 318 -0.78 -4.74 13.33
C ASP A 318 0.64 -4.35 13.74
N ARG A 319 0.85 -4.19 15.04
CA ARG A 319 2.11 -3.80 15.63
C ARG A 319 2.31 -4.51 16.95
N THR A 320 3.57 -4.65 17.31
CA THR A 320 4.06 -5.08 18.62
C THR A 320 4.88 -3.95 19.22
N PHE A 321 4.74 -3.76 20.53
CA PHE A 321 5.36 -2.66 21.27
C PHE A 321 6.19 -3.22 22.41
N ASN A 322 7.34 -2.62 22.68
CA ASN A 322 8.04 -2.83 23.94
C ASN A 322 7.31 -2.08 25.08
N PRO A 323 7.60 -2.39 26.36
CA PRO A 323 6.97 -1.70 27.50
C PRO A 323 7.18 -0.18 27.52
N ASP A 324 8.24 0.33 26.88
CA ASP A 324 8.52 1.78 26.77
C ASP A 324 7.75 2.48 25.63
N GLY A 325 6.98 1.72 24.85
CA GLY A 325 6.22 2.21 23.69
C GLY A 325 6.95 2.11 22.35
N SER A 326 8.25 1.78 22.34
CA SER A 326 9.00 1.60 21.09
C SER A 326 8.46 0.43 20.25
N LEU A 327 8.59 0.54 18.93
CA LEU A 327 8.17 -0.51 18.00
C LEU A 327 9.10 -1.72 18.14
N ALA A 328 8.50 -2.89 18.35
CA ALA A 328 9.19 -4.16 18.26
C ALA A 328 8.90 -4.79 16.90
N TYR A 329 9.92 -5.26 16.21
CA TYR A 329 9.79 -5.94 14.92
C TYR A 329 10.54 -7.27 14.97
N THR A 330 9.87 -8.33 14.54
CA THR A 330 10.46 -9.65 14.36
C THR A 330 9.97 -10.21 13.04
N MET A 331 10.81 -10.96 12.34
CA MET A 331 10.40 -11.79 11.20
C MET A 331 10.58 -13.22 11.65
N THR A 332 9.51 -13.93 11.99
CA THR A 332 9.65 -15.34 12.34
C THR A 332 9.14 -16.21 11.21
N MET A 333 9.95 -17.21 10.85
CA MET A 333 9.61 -18.18 9.79
C MET A 333 8.47 -19.14 10.16
N ARG A 334 7.93 -19.04 11.38
CA ARG A 334 6.85 -19.92 11.84
C ARG A 334 5.52 -19.32 11.41
N GLU A 335 4.90 -19.99 10.43
CA GLU A 335 3.56 -19.67 9.94
C GLU A 335 2.56 -19.60 11.12
N GLY A 336 1.98 -18.43 11.36
CA GLY A 336 1.07 -18.17 12.48
C GLY A 336 1.70 -17.73 13.81
N GLU A 337 3.03 -17.57 13.87
CA GLU A 337 3.74 -16.97 15.01
C GLU A 337 4.21 -15.53 14.76
N ASP A 338 4.21 -15.06 13.51
CA ASP A 338 4.23 -13.63 13.23
C ASP A 338 2.99 -13.01 13.88
N THR A 339 3.25 -12.30 14.97
CA THR A 339 2.27 -11.70 15.87
C THR A 339 1.05 -12.60 16.11
N ARG A 340 1.13 -13.49 17.11
CA ARG A 340 -0.09 -14.12 17.65
C ARG A 340 -1.04 -12.99 18.08
N SER A 341 -1.97 -12.64 17.20
CA SER A 341 -3.04 -11.70 17.50
C SER A 341 -3.89 -12.40 18.56
N SER A 342 -3.66 -12.07 19.82
CA SER A 342 -4.58 -12.42 20.88
C SER A 342 -5.84 -11.58 20.70
N THR A 343 -6.67 -12.02 19.75
CA THR A 343 -8.12 -11.80 19.69
C THR A 343 -8.62 -10.39 20.07
N GLY A 344 -8.87 -9.59 19.03
CA GLY A 344 -9.79 -8.46 19.08
C GLY A 344 -9.30 -7.31 18.21
N ARG A 345 -10.03 -7.05 17.11
CA ARG A 345 -9.93 -5.86 16.27
C ARG A 345 -9.45 -4.64 17.07
N ARG A 346 -8.26 -4.15 16.70
CA ARG A 346 -7.74 -2.85 17.11
C ARG A 346 -8.50 -1.79 16.33
N THR A 347 -9.58 -1.29 16.90
CA THR A 347 -10.27 -0.11 16.36
C THR A 347 -10.32 0.95 17.45
N PRO A 348 -10.09 2.23 17.12
CA PRO A 348 -10.41 3.34 18.03
C PRO A 348 -11.92 3.45 18.31
N SER A 349 -12.27 4.11 19.40
CA SER A 349 -13.66 4.37 19.80
C SER A 349 -14.27 5.54 19.01
N TRP A 350 -15.54 5.41 18.64
CA TRP A 350 -16.34 6.46 18.00
C TRP A 350 -17.41 7.01 18.94
N PRO A 351 -17.54 8.33 19.10
CA PRO A 351 -18.79 8.93 19.56
C PRO A 351 -19.74 9.08 18.36
N SER A 352 -20.78 8.23 18.28
CA SER A 352 -21.90 8.45 17.37
C SER A 352 -22.95 9.33 18.05
N SER A 353 -23.33 10.46 17.45
CA SER A 353 -24.47 11.26 17.88
C SER A 353 -25.79 10.58 17.46
N PRO A 354 -26.77 10.41 18.37
CA PRO A 354 -28.08 9.87 18.04
C PRO A 354 -29.11 11.01 18.00
N ASP A 355 -29.15 11.82 16.95
CA ASP A 355 -30.24 12.80 16.76
C ASP A 355 -30.66 12.88 15.30
N ALA A 356 -31.47 11.90 14.90
CA ALA A 356 -32.43 12.05 13.82
C ALA A 356 -33.78 11.55 14.35
N THR A 357 -34.49 12.41 15.07
CA THR A 357 -35.88 12.20 15.47
C THR A 357 -36.80 12.15 14.24
N GLY A 358 -37.62 11.09 14.16
CA GLY A 358 -38.93 11.16 13.51
C GLY A 358 -39.35 9.93 12.71
N CYS A 359 -40.00 8.94 13.36
CA CYS A 359 -41.41 8.61 13.08
C CYS A 359 -41.91 7.41 13.90
N ALA A 360 -42.85 7.73 14.81
CA ALA A 360 -44.05 6.99 15.20
C ALA A 360 -44.04 5.46 15.45
N SER A 361 -44.46 5.16 16.67
CA SER A 361 -45.33 4.04 17.10
C SER A 361 -44.71 2.65 17.20
N SER A 362 -44.43 2.22 18.44
CA SER A 362 -44.81 0.88 18.84
C SER A 362 -45.35 0.84 20.27
N THR A 363 -46.48 0.17 20.36
CA THR A 363 -47.39 -0.08 21.47
C THR A 363 -46.73 -0.70 22.70
N ARG A 364 -47.18 -0.24 23.88
CA ARG A 364 -47.07 -0.92 25.18
C ARG A 364 -47.38 -2.42 25.06
N ARG A 365 -46.52 -3.25 25.65
CA ARG A 365 -46.94 -4.47 26.36
C ARG A 365 -46.18 -4.59 27.67
N THR A 366 -46.96 -4.44 28.74
CA THR A 366 -46.68 -4.90 30.09
C THR A 366 -46.60 -6.43 30.13
N SER A 367 -45.60 -6.98 30.80
CA SER A 367 -45.65 -8.34 31.35
C SER A 367 -45.51 -8.27 32.87
N VAL A 368 -46.54 -8.79 33.53
CA VAL A 368 -46.62 -9.04 34.97
C VAL A 368 -45.91 -10.37 35.24
N SER A 369 -45.03 -10.40 36.22
CA SER A 369 -44.49 -11.64 36.82
C SER A 369 -45.45 -12.11 37.92
N GLY A 370 -45.93 -13.35 37.78
CA GLY A 370 -46.51 -14.12 38.89
C GLY A 370 -45.41 -14.81 39.69
N GLY A 371 -45.60 -14.87 41.01
CA GLY A 371 -44.69 -15.46 41.99
C GLY A 371 -44.86 -14.78 43.34
#